data_AF-A0A9W7ZUJ5-F1
#
_entry.id   AF-A0A9W7ZUJ5-F1
#
_cell.length_a   1.000
_cell.length_b   1.000
_cell.length_c   1.000
_cell.angle_alpha   90.00
_cell.angle_beta   90.00
_cell.angle_gamma   90.00
#
_symmetry.space_group_name_H-M   'P 1'
#
loop_
_entity.id
_entity.type
_entity.pdbx_description
1 polymer ?
#
loop_
_entity_poly.entity_id
_entity_poly.type
_entity_poly.pdbx_seq_one_letter_code
_entity_poly.pdbx_strand_id
1 'polypeptide(L)'
;MSTSTQNIQHSLGIPSDGSGQALERKGSIISTGGREGSKYSLTVTKIDAGMAILLTSNNQLIEFPSYLLPPGVQPGSVINLQLSRNISQEEQQRQALREVQEHILKEFGTSLPKPPVLRVLM
;
A
#
# COMPACT_ATOMS: atom_id res chain seq x y z
N MET A 1 58.95 16.62 20.85
CA MET A 1 60.20 15.98 20.37
C MET A 1 59.77 14.72 19.64
N SER A 2 59.47 14.84 18.34
CA SER A 2 60.33 14.37 17.22
C SER A 2 60.37 12.83 17.20
N THR A 3 59.90 12.12 16.17
CA THR A 3 60.26 12.28 14.75
C THR A 3 59.19 11.72 13.80
N SER A 4 59.14 12.33 12.62
CA SER A 4 58.44 11.91 11.41
C SER A 4 59.34 10.97 10.60
N THR A 5 58.78 9.96 9.94
CA THR A 5 59.43 9.29 8.80
C THR A 5 58.41 9.13 7.67
N GLN A 6 58.55 10.00 6.66
CA GLN A 6 57.97 9.89 5.33
C GLN A 6 58.55 8.68 4.58
N ASN A 7 57.74 8.02 3.75
CA ASN A 7 58.24 7.20 2.66
C ASN A 7 57.52 7.60 1.36
N ILE A 8 58.29 8.05 0.36
CA ILE A 8 57.82 8.57 -0.93
C ILE A 8 58.34 7.67 -2.07
N GLN A 9 57.38 7.25 -2.92
CA GLN A 9 57.40 6.91 -4.36
C GLN A 9 58.43 5.95 -4.98
N HIS A 10 57.89 5.01 -5.78
CA HIS A 10 58.11 4.76 -7.23
C HIS A 10 57.64 3.29 -7.50
N SER A 11 57.05 2.84 -8.61
CA SER A 11 56.63 3.38 -9.91
C SER A 11 55.98 2.26 -10.75
N LEU A 12 55.13 2.65 -11.71
CA LEU A 12 54.81 2.04 -13.02
C LEU A 12 54.00 0.73 -13.14
N GLY A 13 52.86 0.84 -13.84
CA GLY A 13 52.17 -0.23 -14.57
C GLY A 13 50.81 0.21 -15.12
N ILE A 14 50.74 0.68 -16.37
CA ILE A 14 49.48 0.84 -17.15
C ILE A 14 49.24 -0.44 -17.99
N PRO A 15 48.10 -0.58 -18.69
CA PRO A 15 46.99 -1.49 -18.39
C PRO A 15 47.05 -2.81 -19.21
N SER A 16 46.33 -3.85 -18.79
CA SER A 16 46.03 -4.98 -19.69
C SER A 16 44.54 -5.31 -19.69
N ASP A 17 44.02 -5.23 -20.90
CA ASP A 17 42.67 -5.55 -21.34
C ASP A 17 42.32 -7.00 -21.01
N GLY A 18 41.08 -7.19 -20.57
CA GLY A 18 40.60 -8.45 -20.02
C GLY A 18 39.09 -8.41 -19.91
N SER A 19 38.44 -8.44 -21.06
CA SER A 19 37.01 -8.65 -21.26
C SER A 19 36.51 -9.91 -20.51
N GLY A 20 36.16 -9.74 -19.24
CA GLY A 20 35.35 -10.68 -18.46
C GLY A 20 33.92 -10.15 -18.43
N GLN A 21 33.07 -10.70 -19.29
CA GLN A 21 31.65 -10.36 -19.35
C GLN A 21 31.00 -10.53 -17.98
N ALA A 22 30.48 -9.41 -17.48
CA ALA A 22 29.68 -9.33 -16.27
C ALA A 22 28.39 -10.13 -16.44
N LEU A 23 28.31 -11.27 -15.75
CA LEU A 23 27.03 -11.87 -15.39
C LEU A 23 26.60 -11.28 -14.04
N GLU A 24 26.20 -10.02 -14.05
CA GLU A 24 25.36 -9.45 -13.00
C GLU A 24 24.03 -10.22 -13.04
N ARG A 25 23.94 -11.28 -12.23
CA ARG A 25 22.66 -11.78 -11.78
C ARG A 25 21.99 -10.61 -11.07
N LYS A 26 21.04 -9.94 -11.76
CA LYS A 26 20.04 -9.05 -11.16
C LYS A 26 19.21 -9.88 -10.18
N GLY A 27 19.78 -10.13 -9.00
CA GLY A 27 19.02 -10.42 -7.81
C GLY A 27 18.16 -9.20 -7.57
N SER A 28 16.85 -9.39 -7.67
CA SER A 28 15.87 -8.41 -7.20
C SER A 28 16.04 -8.32 -5.69
N ILE A 29 16.99 -7.50 -5.23
CA ILE A 29 17.07 -7.09 -3.84
C ILE A 29 15.85 -6.19 -3.62
N ILE A 30 14.85 -6.75 -2.94
CA ILE A 30 13.78 -5.95 -2.36
C ILE A 30 14.46 -5.07 -1.31
N SER A 31 14.69 -3.81 -1.65
CA SER A 31 15.05 -2.77 -0.70
C SER A 31 13.85 -2.56 0.23
N THR A 32 13.82 -3.29 1.33
CA THR A 32 12.98 -2.96 2.48
C THR A 32 13.55 -1.71 3.14
N GLY A 33 13.09 -0.55 2.69
CA GLY A 33 13.48 0.75 3.26
C GLY A 33 12.73 1.92 2.62
N GLY A 34 11.56 2.26 3.17
CA GLY A 34 10.79 3.47 2.82
C GLY A 34 9.31 3.15 2.59
N ARG A 35 8.42 3.67 3.45
CA ARG A 35 6.96 3.57 3.28
C ARG A 35 6.49 4.50 2.15
N GLU A 36 6.85 4.19 0.92
CA GLU A 36 6.09 4.61 -0.26
C GLU A 36 4.97 3.59 -0.51
N GLY A 37 3.84 4.04 -1.06
CA GLY A 37 2.72 3.15 -1.40
C GLY A 37 3.19 1.94 -2.21
N SER A 38 2.67 0.76 -1.88
CA SER A 38 3.07 -0.46 -2.57
C SER A 38 2.59 -0.41 -4.01
N LYS A 39 3.54 -0.40 -4.95
CA LYS A 39 3.27 -0.44 -6.39
C LYS A 39 3.36 -1.87 -6.90
N TYR A 40 2.31 -2.30 -7.60
CA TYR A 40 2.19 -3.63 -8.19
C TYR A 40 2.03 -3.50 -9.70
N SER A 41 2.71 -4.38 -10.45
CA SER A 41 2.47 -4.57 -11.88
C SER A 41 1.61 -5.82 -12.06
N LEU A 42 0.48 -5.67 -12.75
CA LEU A 42 -0.48 -6.75 -12.95
C LEU A 42 -0.83 -6.86 -14.44
N THR A 43 -1.01 -8.08 -14.90
CA THR A 43 -1.46 -8.39 -16.26
C THR A 43 -2.93 -8.76 -16.24
N VAL A 44 -3.73 -8.13 -17.07
CA VAL A 44 -5.15 -8.49 -17.22
C VAL A 44 -5.25 -9.78 -18.02
N THR A 45 -5.82 -10.83 -17.46
CA THR A 45 -5.95 -12.12 -18.15
C THR A 45 -7.35 -12.33 -18.72
N LYS A 46 -8.38 -11.84 -18.00
CA LYS A 46 -9.77 -11.93 -18.43
C LYS A 46 -10.55 -10.70 -17.95
N ILE A 47 -11.49 -10.24 -18.76
CA ILE A 47 -12.44 -9.19 -18.39
C ILE A 47 -13.84 -9.72 -18.69
N ASP A 48 -14.69 -9.73 -17.68
CA ASP A 48 -16.12 -10.01 -17.79
C ASP A 48 -16.93 -8.73 -17.44
N ALA A 49 -18.26 -8.78 -17.57
CA ALA A 49 -19.17 -7.64 -17.42
C ALA A 49 -19.31 -7.07 -15.98
N GLY A 50 -18.37 -7.38 -15.07
CA GLY A 50 -18.36 -6.83 -13.72
C GLY A 50 -17.03 -7.04 -12.99
N MET A 51 -16.37 -8.17 -13.25
CA MET A 51 -15.08 -8.51 -12.67
C MET A 51 -14.03 -8.74 -13.76
N ALA A 52 -12.79 -8.48 -13.42
CA ALA A 52 -11.62 -8.82 -14.20
C ALA A 52 -10.69 -9.71 -13.37
N ILE A 53 -9.99 -10.61 -14.06
CA ILE A 53 -8.95 -11.44 -13.47
C ILE A 53 -7.60 -10.84 -13.83
N LEU A 54 -6.81 -10.57 -12.81
CA LEU A 54 -5.48 -9.99 -12.92
C LEU A 54 -4.44 -11.00 -12.43
N LEU A 55 -3.30 -11.07 -13.11
CA LEU A 55 -2.17 -11.90 -12.75
C LEU A 55 -1.02 -11.02 -12.28
N THR A 56 -0.51 -11.27 -11.08
CA THR A 56 0.67 -10.61 -10.54
C THR A 56 1.97 -11.25 -11.05
N SER A 57 3.12 -10.61 -10.83
CA SER A 57 4.44 -11.15 -11.20
C SER A 57 4.84 -12.42 -10.44
N ASN A 58 4.21 -12.70 -9.30
CA ASN A 58 4.39 -13.93 -8.51
C ASN A 58 3.29 -14.98 -8.79
N ASN A 59 2.65 -14.90 -9.95
CA ASN A 59 1.63 -15.83 -10.44
C ASN A 59 0.39 -15.97 -9.53
N GLN A 60 0.06 -14.92 -8.77
CA GLN A 60 -1.17 -14.88 -8.00
C GLN A 60 -2.28 -14.26 -8.86
N LEU A 61 -3.48 -14.82 -8.74
CA LEU A 61 -4.67 -14.29 -9.40
C LEU A 61 -5.43 -13.39 -8.43
N ILE A 62 -5.89 -12.24 -8.94
CA ILE A 62 -6.68 -11.26 -8.20
C ILE A 62 -7.97 -11.02 -8.98
N GLU A 63 -9.09 -11.08 -8.28
CA GLU A 63 -10.38 -10.61 -8.80
C GLU A 63 -10.50 -9.11 -8.50
N PHE A 64 -10.67 -8.32 -9.55
CA PHE A 64 -10.76 -6.87 -9.45
C PHE A 64 -11.99 -6.36 -10.19
N PRO A 65 -12.81 -5.45 -9.64
CA PRO A 65 -13.97 -4.90 -10.34
C PRO A 65 -13.57 -4.28 -11.67
N SER A 66 -14.16 -4.74 -12.78
CA SER A 66 -13.73 -4.31 -14.12
C SER A 66 -14.03 -2.84 -14.40
N TYR A 67 -15.02 -2.25 -13.72
CA TYR A 67 -15.32 -0.81 -13.81
C TYR A 67 -14.21 0.09 -13.20
N LEU A 68 -13.40 -0.44 -12.28
CA LEU A 68 -12.28 0.31 -11.69
C LEU A 68 -11.02 0.24 -12.57
N LEU A 69 -11.05 -0.47 -13.69
CA LEU A 69 -9.95 -0.50 -14.64
C LEU A 69 -9.94 0.77 -15.50
N PRO A 70 -8.74 1.24 -15.92
CA PRO A 70 -8.64 2.31 -16.90
C PRO A 70 -9.38 1.98 -18.20
N PRO A 71 -9.88 3.00 -18.92
CA PRO A 71 -10.55 2.79 -20.20
C PRO A 71 -9.57 2.19 -21.23
N GLY A 72 -10.08 1.31 -22.09
CA GLY A 72 -9.32 0.71 -23.19
C GLY A 72 -8.44 -0.49 -22.78
N VAL A 73 -8.47 -0.91 -21.53
CA VAL A 73 -7.78 -2.13 -21.06
C VAL A 73 -8.44 -3.38 -21.66
N GLN A 74 -7.61 -4.27 -22.20
CA GLN A 74 -8.00 -5.55 -22.80
C GLN A 74 -7.22 -6.71 -22.18
N PRO A 75 -7.66 -7.98 -22.31
CA PRO A 75 -6.83 -9.13 -21.96
C PRO A 75 -5.43 -9.03 -22.60
N GLY A 76 -4.39 -9.30 -21.81
CA GLY A 76 -2.99 -9.10 -22.15
C GLY A 76 -2.41 -7.73 -21.75
N SER A 77 -3.24 -6.76 -21.36
CA SER A 77 -2.76 -5.44 -20.93
C SER A 77 -2.04 -5.53 -19.58
N VAL A 78 -1.00 -4.72 -19.40
CA VAL A 78 -0.28 -4.60 -18.12
C VAL A 78 -0.62 -3.25 -17.48
N ILE A 79 -1.08 -3.30 -16.23
CA ILE A 79 -1.47 -2.13 -15.44
C ILE A 79 -0.59 -1.99 -14.21
N ASN A 80 -0.40 -0.75 -13.76
CA ASN A 80 0.25 -0.46 -12.49
C ASN A 80 -0.82 -0.09 -11.45
N LEU A 81 -0.87 -0.82 -10.34
CA LEU A 81 -1.72 -0.52 -9.19
C LEU A 81 -0.88 0.05 -8.05
N GLN A 82 -1.28 1.19 -7.52
CA GLN A 82 -0.65 1.81 -6.35
C GLN A 82 -1.64 1.77 -5.19
N LEU A 83 -1.22 1.18 -4.07
CA LEU A 83 -2.03 1.09 -2.86
C LEU A 83 -1.34 1.85 -1.73
N SER A 84 -2.09 2.74 -1.09
CA SER A 84 -1.64 3.49 0.07
C SER A 84 -2.73 3.58 1.12
N ARG A 85 -2.32 3.59 2.39
CA ARG A 85 -3.23 3.75 3.53
C ARG A 85 -3.54 5.23 3.72
N ASN A 86 -4.82 5.57 3.79
CA ASN A 86 -5.27 6.95 4.00
C ASN A 86 -5.67 7.17 5.47
N ILE A 87 -4.68 7.52 6.31
CA ILE A 87 -4.87 7.75 7.75
C ILE A 87 -5.82 8.93 8.02
N SER A 88 -5.79 9.96 7.18
CA SER A 88 -6.64 11.15 7.36
C SER A 88 -8.12 10.80 7.17
N GLN A 89 -8.45 10.02 6.14
CA GLN A 89 -9.82 9.55 5.92
C GLN A 89 -10.27 8.59 7.03
N GLU A 90 -9.39 7.71 7.51
CA GLU A 90 -9.70 6.82 8.64
C GLU A 90 -10.08 7.62 9.91
N GLU A 91 -9.33 8.68 10.22
CA GLU A 91 -9.62 9.56 11.35
C GLU A 91 -10.98 10.25 11.20
N GLN A 92 -11.25 10.79 10.01
CA GLN A 92 -12.52 11.47 9.70
C GLN A 92 -13.71 10.52 9.83
N GLN A 93 -13.60 9.29 9.29
CA GLN A 93 -14.65 8.29 9.42
C GLN A 93 -14.85 7.84 10.87
N ARG A 94 -13.76 7.71 11.65
CA ARG A 94 -13.85 7.38 13.08
C ARG A 94 -14.59 8.46 13.86
N GLN A 95 -14.29 9.72 13.59
CA GLN A 95 -14.96 10.84 14.25
C GLN A 95 -16.45 10.91 13.86
N ALA A 96 -16.78 10.78 12.57
CA ALA A 96 -18.15 10.74 12.11
C ALA A 96 -18.95 9.57 12.72
N LEU A 97 -18.33 8.40 12.84
CA LEU A 97 -18.96 7.26 13.49
C LEU A 97 -19.22 7.53 14.98
N ARG A 98 -18.27 8.15 15.68
CA ARG A 98 -18.43 8.52 17.09
C ARG A 98 -19.58 9.50 17.29
N GLU A 99 -19.71 10.50 16.43
CA GLU A 99 -20.81 11.47 16.48
C GLU A 99 -22.17 10.79 16.32
N VAL A 100 -22.30 9.83 15.40
CA VAL A 100 -23.53 9.04 15.24
C VAL A 100 -23.84 8.26 16.52
N GLN A 101 -22.84 7.63 17.13
CA GLN A 101 -23.04 6.87 18.38
C GLN A 101 -23.46 7.78 19.53
N GLU A 102 -22.84 8.96 19.67
CA GLU A 102 -23.21 9.95 20.69
C GLU A 102 -24.63 10.48 20.46
N HIS A 103 -25.03 10.68 19.21
CA HIS A 103 -26.40 11.06 18.86
C HIS A 103 -27.43 9.98 19.24
N ILE A 104 -27.17 8.72 18.89
CA ILE A 104 -28.04 7.58 19.26
C ILE A 104 -28.14 7.46 20.78
N LEU A 105 -27.01 7.56 21.49
CA LEU A 105 -27.00 7.51 22.95
C LEU A 105 -27.80 8.64 23.57
N LYS A 106 -27.66 9.87 23.04
CA LYS A 106 -28.41 11.03 23.51
C LYS A 106 -29.91 10.84 23.32
N GLU A 107 -30.34 10.40 22.13
CA GLU A 107 -31.75 10.28 21.77
C GLU A 107 -32.44 9.13 22.50
N PHE A 108 -31.79 7.96 22.63
CA PHE A 108 -32.44 6.74 23.10
C PHE A 108 -31.94 6.24 24.46
N GLY A 109 -30.79 6.70 24.93
CA GLY A 109 -30.12 6.17 26.13
C GLY A 109 -30.19 7.07 27.37
N THR A 110 -30.66 8.31 27.25
CA THR A 110 -30.64 9.28 28.36
C THR A 110 -31.93 9.36 29.17
N SER A 111 -33.06 8.99 28.56
CA SER A 111 -34.39 9.07 29.17
C SER A 111 -34.92 7.69 29.49
N LEU A 112 -34.78 7.26 30.75
CA LEU A 112 -35.44 6.05 31.23
C LEU A 112 -36.94 6.29 31.44
N PRO A 113 -37.81 5.31 31.14
CA PRO A 113 -39.23 5.44 31.40
C PRO A 113 -39.49 5.61 32.89
N LYS A 114 -40.41 6.53 33.22
CA LYS A 114 -40.85 6.74 34.61
C LYS A 114 -41.97 5.75 34.94
N PRO A 115 -42.02 5.23 36.17
CA PRO A 115 -43.15 4.41 36.62
C PRO A 115 -44.48 5.15 36.43
N PRO A 116 -45.55 4.47 35.96
CA PRO A 116 -46.84 5.10 35.77
C PRO A 116 -47.48 5.49 37.10
N VAL A 117 -48.13 6.65 37.15
CA VAL A 117 -48.88 7.10 38.33
C VAL A 117 -50.31 6.58 38.24
N LEU A 118 -50.65 5.62 39.10
CA LEU A 118 -52.00 5.05 39.17
C LEU A 118 -52.94 5.99 39.97
N ARG A 119 -54.18 6.17 39.50
CA ARG A 119 -55.24 6.86 40.23
C ARG A 119 -56.54 6.06 40.12
N VAL A 120 -57.34 6.09 41.19
CA VAL A 120 -58.70 5.55 41.22
C VAL A 120 -59.66 6.72 40.99
N LEU A 121 -60.57 6.59 40.02
CA LEU A 121 -61.66 7.56 39.85
C LEU A 121 -62.75 7.23 40.90
N MET A 122 -63.11 8.20 41.73
CA MET A 122 -64.33 8.18 42.55
C MET A 122 -65.46 8.88 41.80
#